data_AF-A0A538BVW8-F1
#
_entry.id   AF-A0A538BVW8-F1
#
_cell.length_a   1.000
_cell.length_b   1.000
_cell.length_c   1.000
_cell.angle_alpha   90.00
_cell.angle_beta   90.00
_cell.angle_gamma   90.00
#
_symmetry.space_group_name_H-M   'P 1'
#
loop_
_entity.id
_entity.type
_entity.pdbx_description
1 polymer ?
#
loop_
_entity_poly.entity_id
_entity_poly.type
_entity_poly.pdbx_seq_one_letter_code
_entity_poly.pdbx_strand_id
1 'polypeptide(L)'
;MYATVRTYAGSTELADELVKNEGEVKRLIEGIDGFRAYYLVRTADGAASISVYNDQIGAEESNRQAAQWIRENLPDLSIDAPQISAGDVAISF
;
A
#
# COMPACT_ATOMS: atom_id res chain seq x y z
N MET A 1 5.69 14.88 -7.16
CA MET A 1 5.45 13.81 -6.16
C MET A 1 3.97 13.50 -6.21
N TYR A 2 3.65 12.22 -6.28
CA TYR A 2 2.28 11.73 -6.33
C TYR A 2 2.09 10.72 -5.21
N ALA A 3 1.03 10.87 -4.42
CA ALA A 3 0.74 9.98 -3.31
C ALA A 3 -0.46 9.10 -3.64
N THR A 4 -0.44 7.88 -3.12
CA THR A 4 -1.60 7.00 -3.08
C THR A 4 -1.78 6.46 -1.66
N VAL A 5 -3.04 6.45 -1.22
CA VAL A 5 -3.49 5.90 0.06
C VAL A 5 -4.46 4.78 -0.25
N ARG A 6 -4.17 3.58 0.24
CA ARG A 6 -5.03 2.40 0.16
C ARG A 6 -5.56 2.11 1.55
N THR A 7 -6.88 2.22 1.72
CA THR A 7 -7.58 1.94 2.99
C THR A 7 -8.30 0.61 2.87
N TYR A 8 -7.89 -0.35 3.70
CA TYR A 8 -8.45 -1.68 3.82
C TYR A 8 -9.29 -1.75 5.09
N ALA A 9 -10.60 -1.90 4.92
CA ALA A 9 -11.56 -2.06 6.02
C ALA A 9 -11.91 -3.54 6.21
N GLY A 10 -12.40 -3.91 7.41
CA GLY A 10 -12.86 -5.26 7.74
C GLY A 10 -11.77 -6.32 7.95
N SER A 11 -10.48 -5.96 7.96
CA SER A 11 -9.38 -6.91 8.21
C SER A 11 -8.28 -6.31 9.08
N THR A 12 -8.41 -6.51 10.39
CA THR A 12 -7.48 -5.99 11.41
C THR A 12 -6.15 -6.74 11.41
N GLU A 13 -6.14 -7.98 10.91
CA GLU A 13 -4.96 -8.84 10.79
C GLU A 13 -4.05 -8.43 9.63
N LEU A 14 -4.56 -7.71 8.62
CA LEU A 14 -3.80 -7.36 7.42
C LEU A 14 -2.49 -6.63 7.75
N ALA A 15 -2.52 -5.68 8.69
CA ALA A 15 -1.31 -4.96 9.06
C ALA A 15 -0.26 -5.89 9.71
N ASP A 16 -0.68 -6.88 10.50
CA ASP A 16 0.23 -7.86 11.08
C ASP A 16 0.87 -8.74 10.01
N GLU A 17 0.09 -9.19 9.04
CA GLU A 17 0.60 -10.01 7.95
C GLU A 17 1.56 -9.24 7.04
N LEU A 18 1.26 -7.97 6.74
CA LEU A 18 2.19 -7.12 5.98
C LEU A 18 3.50 -6.85 6.75
N VAL A 19 3.45 -6.69 8.08
CA VAL A 19 4.65 -6.55 8.92
C VAL A 19 5.45 -7.85 8.99
N LYS A 20 4.80 -9.00 9.12
CA LYS A 20 5.48 -10.31 9.08
C LYS A 20 6.22 -10.53 7.76
N ASN A 21 5.66 -10.02 6.66
CA ASN A 21 6.23 -10.12 5.31
C ASN A 21 6.98 -8.84 4.87
N GLU A 22 7.45 -8.01 5.82
CA GLU A 22 8.03 -6.69 5.55
C GLU A 22 9.11 -6.73 4.46
N GLY A 23 9.99 -7.73 4.46
CA GLY A 23 11.06 -7.84 3.46
C GLY A 23 10.56 -7.96 2.02
N GLU A 24 9.45 -8.66 1.79
CA GLU A 24 8.84 -8.78 0.46
C GLU A 24 8.06 -7.54 0.08
N VAL A 25 7.25 -7.02 1.01
CA VAL A 25 6.49 -5.78 0.82
C VAL A 25 7.44 -4.62 0.48
N LYS A 26 8.55 -4.51 1.22
CA LYS A 26 9.59 -3.51 0.99
C LYS A 26 10.19 -3.65 -0.39
N ARG A 27 10.64 -4.85 -0.79
CA ARG A 27 11.20 -5.08 -2.14
C ARG A 27 10.21 -4.74 -3.25
N LEU A 28 8.94 -5.09 -3.08
CA LEU A 28 7.89 -4.83 -4.05
C LEU A 28 7.61 -3.33 -4.21
N ILE A 29 7.51 -2.60 -3.10
CA ILE A 29 7.18 -1.17 -3.09
C ILE A 29 8.39 -0.30 -3.47
N GLU A 30 9.57 -0.59 -2.91
CA GLU A 30 10.81 0.15 -3.22
C GLU A 30 11.35 -0.15 -4.61
N GLY A 31 11.02 -1.33 -5.17
CA GLY A 31 11.42 -1.74 -6.52
C GLY A 31 10.69 -1.00 -7.65
N ILE A 32 9.66 -0.21 -7.33
CA ILE A 32 8.93 0.59 -8.30
C ILE A 32 9.67 1.91 -8.52
N ASP A 33 9.90 2.23 -9.79
CA ASP A 33 10.63 3.44 -10.18
C ASP A 33 10.02 4.70 -9.57
N GLY A 34 10.91 5.54 -9.03
CA GLY A 34 10.53 6.81 -8.43
C GLY A 34 9.94 6.70 -7.02
N PHE A 35 10.08 5.57 -6.33
CA PHE A 35 9.74 5.43 -4.92
C PHE A 35 10.34 6.56 -4.05
N ARG A 36 9.52 7.11 -3.14
CA ARG A 36 9.92 8.17 -2.20
C ARG A 36 9.67 7.81 -0.75
N ALA A 37 8.51 7.26 -0.44
CA ALA A 37 8.13 6.91 0.92
C ALA A 37 7.04 5.85 0.96
N TYR A 38 7.05 5.05 2.03
CA TYR A 38 6.00 4.09 2.36
C TYR A 38 5.68 4.18 3.85
N TYR A 39 4.40 4.12 4.19
CA TYR A 39 3.93 3.98 5.56
C TYR A 39 2.81 2.97 5.61
N LEU A 40 2.85 2.10 6.61
CA LEU A 40 1.75 1.22 6.97
C LEU A 40 1.17 1.68 8.31
N VAL A 41 -0.14 1.86 8.36
CA VAL A 41 -0.87 2.38 9.51
C VAL A 41 -1.94 1.38 9.90
N ARG A 42 -1.95 0.97 11.16
CA ARG A 42 -3.07 0.22 11.74
C ARG A 42 -4.23 1.17 11.98
N THR A 43 -5.42 0.80 11.53
CA THR A 43 -6.65 1.55 11.82
C THR A 43 -7.51 0.74 12.79
N ALA A 44 -8.60 1.34 13.27
CA ALA A 44 -9.52 0.65 14.18
C ALA A 44 -10.26 -0.54 13.52
N ASP A 45 -10.38 -0.52 12.19
CA ASP A 45 -11.16 -1.48 11.39
C ASP A 45 -10.31 -2.19 10.32
N GLY A 46 -8.99 -2.03 10.38
CA GLY A 46 -8.10 -2.67 9.40
C GLY A 46 -6.75 -1.98 9.28
N ALA A 47 -6.39 -1.62 8.05
CA ALA A 47 -5.10 -1.04 7.74
C ALA A 47 -5.20 0.04 6.66
N ALA A 48 -4.28 1.01 6.70
CA ALA A 48 -4.05 1.93 5.61
C ALA A 48 -2.58 1.88 5.20
N SER A 49 -2.31 1.83 3.91
CA SER A 49 -0.95 2.04 3.39
C SER A 49 -0.88 3.33 2.61
N ILE A 50 0.20 4.08 2.80
CA ILE A 50 0.49 5.33 2.12
C ILE A 50 1.77 5.10 1.33
N SER A 51 1.77 5.47 0.06
CA SER A 51 2.97 5.40 -0.77
C SER A 51 3.12 6.69 -1.56
N VAL A 52 4.36 7.18 -1.67
CA VAL A 52 4.69 8.38 -2.42
C VAL A 52 5.71 8.01 -3.48
N TYR A 53 5.45 8.47 -4.71
CA TYR A 53 6.30 8.29 -5.87
C TYR A 53 6.60 9.63 -6.54
N ASN A 54 7.53 9.64 -7.50
CA ASN A 54 7.82 10.80 -8.32
C ASN A 54 6.58 11.32 -9.07
N ASP A 55 5.83 10.38 -9.63
CA ASP A 55 4.72 10.61 -10.55
C ASP A 55 3.57 9.60 -10.33
N GLN A 56 2.47 9.83 -11.06
CA GLN A 56 1.27 9.01 -11.01
C GLN A 56 1.52 7.55 -11.44
N ILE A 57 2.43 7.33 -12.40
CA ILE A 57 2.69 5.99 -12.96
C ILE A 57 3.23 5.07 -11.86
N GLY A 58 4.20 5.53 -11.07
CA GLY A 58 4.73 4.74 -9.94
C GLY A 58 3.65 4.45 -8.88
N ALA A 59 2.78 5.43 -8.58
CA ALA A 59 1.71 5.25 -7.61
C ALA A 59 0.65 4.23 -8.07
N GLU A 60 0.22 4.30 -9.33
CA GLU A 60 -0.73 3.35 -9.91
C GLU A 60 -0.16 1.94 -10.02
N GLU A 61 1.10 1.82 -10.44
CA GLU A 61 1.80 0.53 -10.47
C GLU A 61 1.88 -0.08 -9.06
N SER A 62 2.12 0.73 -8.03
CA SER A 62 2.13 0.25 -6.64
C SER A 62 0.77 -0.27 -6.19
N ASN A 63 -0.34 0.34 -6.65
CA ASN A 63 -1.69 -0.14 -6.36
C ASN A 63 -1.92 -1.52 -6.97
N ARG A 64 -1.51 -1.70 -8.24
CA ARG A 64 -1.62 -2.98 -8.95
C ARG A 64 -0.80 -4.08 -8.29
N GLN A 65 0.47 -3.80 -8.01
CA GLN A 65 1.41 -4.76 -7.40
C GLN A 65 0.98 -5.14 -5.98
N ALA A 66 0.56 -4.17 -5.15
CA ALA A 66 0.08 -4.46 -3.80
C ALA A 66 -1.19 -5.34 -3.83
N ALA A 67 -2.14 -5.04 -4.70
CA ALA A 67 -3.36 -5.84 -4.85
C ALA A 67 -3.07 -7.26 -5.37
N GLN A 68 -2.05 -7.42 -6.21
CA GLN A 68 -1.60 -8.74 -6.67
C GLN A 68 -0.93 -9.51 -5.53
N TRP A 69 0.02 -8.90 -4.85
CA TRP A 69 0.76 -9.53 -3.77
C TRP A 69 -0.16 -9.99 -2.64
N ILE A 70 -1.14 -9.17 -2.23
CA ILE A 70 -2.12 -9.57 -1.20
C ILE A 70 -2.90 -10.80 -1.64
N ARG A 71 -3.40 -10.84 -2.88
CA ARG A 71 -4.16 -11.99 -3.41
C ARG A 71 -3.34 -13.28 -3.47
N GLU A 72 -2.05 -13.17 -3.77
CA GLU A 72 -1.17 -14.32 -3.94
C GLU A 72 -0.61 -14.85 -2.61
N ASN A 73 -0.31 -13.95 -1.66
CA ASN A 73 0.42 -14.30 -0.44
C ASN A 73 -0.48 -14.40 0.79
N LEU A 74 -1.67 -13.77 0.76
CA LEU A 74 -2.63 -13.78 1.87
C LEU A 74 -4.00 -14.35 1.44
N PRO A 75 -4.06 -15.52 0.77
CA PRO A 75 -5.33 -16.05 0.23
C PRO A 75 -6.35 -16.43 1.32
N ASP A 76 -5.89 -16.67 2.54
CA ASP A 76 -6.74 -17.04 3.68
C ASP A 76 -7.38 -15.83 4.38
N LEU A 77 -6.92 -14.61 4.08
CA LEU A 77 -7.55 -13.39 4.58
C LEU A 77 -8.63 -12.91 3.60
N SER A 78 -9.84 -12.74 4.10
CA SER A 78 -10.93 -12.12 3.34
C SER A 78 -10.73 -10.60 3.30
N ILE A 79 -9.93 -10.13 2.36
CA ILE A 79 -9.62 -8.70 2.18
C ILE A 79 -10.41 -8.16 0.99
N ASP A 80 -11.33 -7.25 1.27
CA ASP A 80 -12.04 -6.51 0.23
C ASP A 80 -11.10 -5.56 -0.52
N ALA A 81 -11.49 -5.20 -1.74
CA ALA A 81 -10.76 -4.20 -2.51
C ALA A 81 -10.66 -2.89 -1.70
N PRO A 82 -9.44 -2.33 -1.54
CA PRO A 82 -9.28 -1.12 -0.74
C PRO A 82 -9.95 0.07 -1.42
N GLN A 83 -10.41 1.02 -0.61
CA GLN A 83 -10.65 2.36 -1.11
C GLN A 83 -9.31 3.02 -1.44
N ILE A 84 -9.15 3.52 -2.66
CA ILE A 84 -7.94 4.19 -3.11
C ILE A 84 -8.20 5.69 -3.23
N SER A 85 -7.36 6.50 -2.59
CA SER A 85 -7.30 7.94 -2.78
C SER A 85 -5.90 8.30 -3.28
N ALA A 86 -5.79 9.05 -4.37
CA ALA A 86 -4.50 9.37 -4.97
C ALA A 86 -4.49 10.76 -5.63
N GLY A 87 -3.31 11.36 -5.73
CA GLY A 87 -3.17 12.70 -6.32
C GLY A 87 -1.78 13.29 -6.14
N ASP A 88 -1.57 14.46 -6.75
CA ASP A 88 -0.36 15.26 -6.56
C ASP A 88 -0.22 15.70 -5.10
N VAL A 89 1.00 15.57 -4.58
CA VAL A 89 1.32 16.04 -3.23
C VAL A 89 1.39 17.56 -3.25
N ALA A 90 0.40 18.22 -2.63
CA ALA A 90 0.30 19.66 -2.58
C ALA A 90 1.34 20.32 -1.64
N ILE A 91 1.72 19.64 -0.56
CA ILE A 91 2.69 20.13 0.43
C ILE A 91 3.44 18.95 1.08
N SER A 92 4.73 19.12 1.34
CA SER A 92 5.60 18.16 2.03
C SER A 92 6.79 18.90 2.64
N PHE A 93 7.25 18.47 3.82
CA PHE A 93 8.39 19.05 4.55
C PHE A 93 9.47 18.02 4.80
#